data_AF-C5XTS9-F1
#
_entry.id   AF-C5XTS9-F1
#
_cell.length_a   1.000
_cell.length_b   1.000
_cell.length_c   1.000
_cell.angle_alpha   90.00
_cell.angle_beta   90.00
_cell.angle_gamma   90.00
#
_symmetry.space_group_name_H-M   'P 1'
#
loop_
_entity.id
_entity.type
_entity.pdbx_description
1 polymer ?
#
loop_
_entity_poly.entity_id
_entity_poly.type
_entity_poly.pdbx_seq_one_letter_code
_entity_poly.pdbx_strand_id
1 'polypeptide(L)'
;MAASSSFKPNPLSLSVPDPALDRWLRDSGYLDLLDSTTTGAPSSTSAPSTSASAAARPGTGPVSSGVAADVLAFARTLASLLALNPFARLSTADLAAPTPSWSLAFVGPPGAASYSWPPTPTQARLRVQENVRRYARNYAALTILVFACCLYRMPMALLGMLASLAVWEGVRYCRDHWGLTTRAPGVAQALLHCAQIATAILLYVCNLQFALVYAIGLSYALMMLHASLRKLTPSSLPDPSNKNRRAQPRRS
;
A
#
# COMPACT_ATOMS: atom_id res chain seq x y z
N MET A 1 21.20 -27.28 -14.23
CA MET A 1 20.86 -26.08 -15.03
C MET A 1 19.66 -26.44 -15.91
N ALA A 2 18.45 -26.11 -15.47
CA ALA A 2 17.23 -26.33 -16.27
C ALA A 2 16.93 -25.03 -17.03
N ALA A 3 16.97 -25.11 -18.36
CA ALA A 3 16.69 -24.01 -19.25
C ALA A 3 15.17 -23.72 -19.28
N SER A 4 14.77 -22.52 -18.86
CA SER A 4 13.41 -22.02 -19.05
C SER A 4 13.24 -21.63 -20.52
N SER A 5 12.61 -22.51 -21.29
CA SER A 5 12.18 -22.22 -22.66
C SER A 5 11.12 -21.13 -22.64
N SER A 6 11.47 -19.92 -23.06
CA SER A 6 10.51 -18.87 -23.36
C SER A 6 9.74 -19.27 -24.61
N PHE A 7 8.58 -19.91 -24.43
CA PHE A 7 7.65 -20.17 -25.51
C PHE A 7 7.06 -18.84 -25.99
N LYS A 8 7.31 -18.51 -27.25
CA LYS A 8 6.69 -17.38 -27.94
C LYS A 8 5.21 -17.73 -28.17
N PRO A 9 4.25 -16.90 -27.73
CA PRO A 9 2.83 -17.25 -27.81
C PRO A 9 2.40 -17.46 -29.28
N ASN A 10 1.68 -18.56 -29.51
CA ASN A 10 1.17 -18.95 -30.81
C ASN A 10 0.11 -17.91 -31.26
N PRO A 11 0.26 -17.23 -32.41
CA PRO A 11 -0.71 -16.22 -32.87
C PRO A 11 -2.10 -16.78 -33.20
N LEU A 12 -2.27 -18.12 -33.20
CA LEU A 12 -3.53 -18.82 -33.42
C LEU A 12 -4.12 -19.46 -32.16
N SER A 13 -3.44 -19.35 -31.00
CA SER A 13 -4.02 -19.83 -29.75
C SER A 13 -5.09 -18.86 -29.26
N LEU A 14 -6.35 -19.31 -29.21
CA LEU A 14 -7.48 -18.61 -28.59
C LEU A 14 -7.35 -18.47 -27.06
N SER A 15 -6.27 -18.99 -26.47
CA SER A 15 -5.93 -18.74 -25.08
C SER A 15 -5.52 -17.28 -24.92
N VAL A 16 -6.38 -16.50 -24.25
CA VAL A 16 -6.00 -15.19 -23.75
C VAL A 16 -4.74 -15.34 -22.89
N PRO A 17 -3.65 -14.60 -23.14
CA PRO A 17 -2.46 -14.66 -22.31
C PRO A 17 -2.82 -14.42 -20.84
N ASP A 18 -2.27 -15.20 -19.90
CA ASP A 18 -2.52 -15.08 -18.47
C ASP A 18 -2.53 -13.63 -17.93
N PRO A 19 -1.58 -12.73 -18.30
CA PRO A 19 -1.64 -11.35 -17.84
C PRO A 19 -2.82 -10.54 -18.39
N ALA A 20 -3.34 -10.90 -19.58
CA ALA A 20 -4.50 -10.28 -20.18
C ALA A 20 -5.82 -10.84 -19.60
N LEU A 21 -5.84 -12.14 -19.26
CA LEU A 21 -6.97 -12.77 -18.56
C LEU A 21 -7.09 -12.24 -17.13
N ASP A 22 -5.98 -12.20 -16.39
CA ASP A 22 -5.94 -11.60 -15.06
C ASP A 22 -6.36 -10.14 -15.06
N ARG A 23 -6.00 -9.39 -16.11
CA ARG A 23 -6.43 -8.01 -16.29
C ARG A 23 -7.93 -7.93 -16.55
N TRP A 24 -8.45 -8.75 -17.46
CA TRP A 24 -9.88 -8.79 -17.75
C TRP A 24 -10.68 -9.20 -16.52
N LEU A 25 -10.25 -10.21 -15.75
CA LEU A 25 -10.90 -10.64 -14.52
C LEU A 25 -10.93 -9.53 -13.46
N ARG A 26 -9.86 -8.73 -13.38
CA ARG A 26 -9.71 -7.61 -12.46
C ARG A 26 -10.51 -6.38 -12.88
N ASP A 27 -10.56 -6.09 -14.19
CA ASP A 27 -11.28 -4.94 -14.77
C ASP A 27 -12.79 -5.20 -14.89
N SER A 28 -13.19 -6.47 -15.09
CA SER A 28 -14.60 -6.88 -15.22
C SER A 28 -15.29 -7.12 -13.87
N GLY A 29 -14.55 -7.07 -12.76
CA GLY A 29 -15.07 -7.39 -11.43
C GLY A 29 -15.43 -8.88 -11.24
N TYR A 30 -14.96 -9.76 -12.13
CA TYR A 30 -15.35 -11.18 -12.09
C TYR A 30 -14.75 -11.93 -10.89
N LEU A 31 -13.59 -11.48 -10.40
CA LEU A 31 -13.02 -11.96 -9.14
C LEU A 31 -13.94 -11.68 -7.94
N ASP A 32 -14.72 -10.60 -7.99
CA ASP A 32 -15.64 -10.22 -6.92
C ASP A 32 -16.89 -11.12 -6.88
N LEU A 33 -17.33 -11.65 -8.04
CA LEU A 33 -18.43 -12.61 -8.12
C LEU A 33 -18.06 -13.98 -7.53
N LEU A 34 -16.84 -14.44 -7.78
CA LEU A 34 -16.32 -15.69 -7.23
C LEU A 34 -16.22 -15.61 -5.70
N ASP A 35 -15.73 -14.50 -5.17
CA ASP A 35 -15.56 -14.31 -3.71
C ASP A 35 -16.91 -14.13 -2.98
N SER A 36 -17.87 -13.46 -3.63
CA SER A 36 -19.26 -13.33 -3.12
C SER A 36 -19.97 -14.69 -3.05
N THR A 37 -19.70 -15.59 -3.99
CA THR A 37 -20.27 -16.95 -4.03
C THR A 37 -19.62 -17.86 -2.98
N THR A 38 -18.32 -17.71 -2.73
CA THR A 38 -17.62 -18.46 -1.67
C THR A 38 -18.01 -18.00 -0.26
N THR A 39 -18.31 -16.72 -0.06
CA THR A 39 -18.71 -16.17 1.25
C THR A 39 -20.22 -16.27 1.51
N GLY A 40 -21.01 -16.52 0.47
CA GLY A 40 -22.48 -16.61 0.49
C GLY A 40 -23.05 -18.03 0.55
N ALA A 41 -22.24 -19.07 0.75
CA ALA A 41 -22.74 -20.43 0.91
C ALA A 41 -23.07 -20.73 2.40
N PRO A 42 -24.33 -20.64 2.86
CA PRO A 42 -24.74 -21.47 3.97
C PRO A 42 -24.68 -22.91 3.47
N SER A 43 -23.92 -23.75 4.18
CA SER A 43 -24.07 -25.19 4.12
C SER A 43 -25.49 -25.56 4.57
N SER A 44 -26.44 -25.53 3.65
CA SER A 44 -27.77 -26.11 3.82
C SER A 44 -27.97 -27.17 2.75
N THR A 45 -27.53 -28.38 3.08
CA THR A 45 -28.10 -29.61 2.54
C THR A 45 -29.60 -29.58 2.81
N SER A 46 -30.41 -29.30 1.78
CA SER A 46 -31.82 -29.67 1.78
C SER A 46 -32.30 -29.93 0.36
N ALA A 47 -32.91 -31.10 0.21
CA ALA A 47 -33.39 -31.75 -1.00
C ALA A 47 -34.55 -30.96 -1.67
N PRO A 48 -34.95 -31.29 -2.91
CA PRO A 48 -35.97 -30.54 -3.63
C PRO A 48 -37.37 -30.95 -3.15
N SER A 49 -38.24 -29.97 -2.90
CA SER A 49 -39.68 -30.20 -2.80
C SER A 49 -40.48 -29.14 -3.54
N THR A 50 -41.55 -29.64 -4.14
CA THR A 50 -42.41 -29.09 -5.18
C THR A 50 -43.33 -27.95 -4.72
N SER A 51 -43.43 -26.93 -5.59
CA SER A 51 -44.56 -26.03 -5.92
C SER A 51 -45.76 -25.87 -4.97
N ALA A 52 -46.00 -24.62 -4.54
CA ALA A 52 -47.34 -24.05 -4.39
C ALA A 52 -47.32 -22.52 -4.52
N SER A 53 -48.23 -21.98 -5.33
CA SER A 53 -48.41 -20.56 -5.66
C SER A 53 -49.27 -19.84 -4.61
N ALA A 54 -48.86 -18.68 -4.10
CA ALA A 54 -49.77 -17.72 -3.47
C ALA A 54 -49.21 -16.28 -3.44
N ALA A 55 -49.92 -15.41 -4.18
CA ALA A 55 -50.14 -13.98 -4.01
C ALA A 55 -49.02 -13.07 -3.43
N ALA A 56 -48.49 -12.21 -4.30
CA ALA A 56 -47.67 -11.06 -3.94
C ALA A 56 -48.48 -10.00 -3.16
N ARG A 57 -47.97 -9.62 -1.99
CA ARG A 57 -48.28 -8.36 -1.29
C ARG A 57 -47.00 -7.51 -1.27
N PRO A 58 -47.06 -6.19 -1.52
CA PRO A 58 -45.89 -5.34 -1.38
C PRO A 58 -45.67 -5.10 0.12
N GLY A 59 -44.86 -5.96 0.74
CA GLY A 59 -44.34 -5.71 2.07
C GLY A 59 -43.28 -4.62 1.99
N THR A 60 -43.58 -3.46 2.58
CA THR A 60 -42.58 -2.43 2.90
C THR A 60 -41.56 -3.03 3.86
N GLY A 61 -40.46 -3.56 3.32
CA GLY A 61 -39.32 -4.00 4.11
C GLY A 61 -38.68 -2.82 4.85
N PRO A 62 -38.11 -3.04 6.04
CA PRO A 62 -37.53 -1.96 6.82
C PRO A 62 -36.30 -1.40 6.12
N VAL A 63 -36.34 -0.11 5.82
CA VAL A 63 -35.30 0.72 5.17
C VAL A 63 -33.98 0.74 5.97
N SER A 64 -33.98 0.20 7.20
CA SER A 64 -32.82 0.07 8.10
C SER A 64 -31.83 -1.03 7.71
N SER A 65 -32.24 -1.96 6.84
CA SER A 65 -31.39 -3.08 6.39
C SER A 65 -30.22 -2.64 5.50
N GLY A 66 -30.40 -1.58 4.70
CA GLY A 66 -29.36 -1.06 3.80
C GLY A 66 -28.20 -0.38 4.54
N VAL A 67 -28.49 0.50 5.50
CA VAL A 67 -27.45 1.22 6.25
C VAL A 67 -26.59 0.27 7.09
N ALA A 68 -27.22 -0.72 7.74
CA ALA A 68 -26.48 -1.72 8.52
C ALA A 68 -25.58 -2.58 7.62
N ALA A 69 -26.06 -2.95 6.41
CA ALA A 69 -25.27 -3.67 5.43
C ALA A 69 -24.08 -2.84 4.91
N ASP A 70 -24.29 -1.54 4.66
CA ASP A 70 -23.24 -0.61 4.22
C ASP A 70 -22.16 -0.41 5.28
N VAL A 71 -22.57 -0.22 6.55
CA VAL A 71 -21.64 -0.11 7.69
C VAL A 71 -20.84 -1.39 7.86
N LEU A 72 -21.48 -2.55 7.71
CA LEU A 72 -20.83 -3.84 7.85
C LEU A 72 -19.89 -4.13 6.66
N ALA A 73 -20.23 -3.70 5.45
CA ALA A 73 -19.34 -3.74 4.29
C ALA A 73 -18.13 -2.81 4.44
N PHE A 74 -18.34 -1.60 4.95
CA PHE A 74 -17.28 -0.66 5.32
C PHE A 74 -16.35 -1.27 6.37
N ALA A 75 -16.90 -1.85 7.44
CA ALA A 75 -16.14 -2.49 8.50
C ALA A 75 -15.33 -3.68 8.00
N ARG A 76 -15.89 -4.54 7.14
CA ARG A 76 -15.15 -5.63 6.49
C ARG A 76 -13.98 -5.11 5.66
N THR A 77 -14.20 -4.03 4.91
CA THR A 77 -13.15 -3.39 4.10
C THR A 77 -12.03 -2.87 5.00
N LEU A 78 -12.37 -2.15 6.08
CA LEU A 78 -11.39 -1.64 7.03
C LEU A 78 -10.61 -2.76 7.73
N ALA A 79 -11.30 -3.81 8.19
CA ALA A 79 -10.67 -4.98 8.81
C ALA A 79 -9.70 -5.67 7.84
N SER A 80 -10.07 -5.78 6.55
CA SER A 80 -9.18 -6.35 5.52
C SER A 80 -7.92 -5.54 5.28
N LEU A 81 -8.00 -4.20 5.41
CA LEU A 81 -6.86 -3.30 5.29
C LEU A 81 -5.96 -3.38 6.54
N LEU A 82 -6.55 -3.56 7.72
CA LEU A 82 -5.83 -3.71 8.97
C LEU A 82 -5.03 -5.02 9.02
N ALA A 83 -5.57 -6.10 8.44
CA ALA A 83 -4.91 -7.40 8.34
C ALA A 83 -3.91 -7.51 7.16
N LEU A 84 -3.83 -6.50 6.30
CA LEU A 84 -2.96 -6.50 5.12
C LEU A 84 -1.53 -6.11 5.50
N ASN A 85 -0.54 -6.84 4.96
CA ASN A 85 0.83 -6.33 4.87
C ASN A 85 0.99 -5.52 3.57
N PRO A 86 1.05 -4.16 3.63
CA PRO A 86 1.11 -3.32 2.43
C PRO A 86 2.44 -3.45 1.66
N PHE A 87 3.48 -3.97 2.31
CA PHE A 87 4.83 -4.08 1.74
C PHE A 87 5.13 -5.46 1.16
N ALA A 88 4.20 -6.41 1.21
CA ALA A 88 4.42 -7.80 0.77
C ALA A 88 4.85 -7.93 -0.70
N ARG A 89 4.54 -6.94 -1.55
CA ARG A 89 4.89 -6.92 -2.98
C ARG A 89 5.88 -5.80 -3.35
N LEU A 90 6.42 -5.09 -2.36
CA LEU A 90 7.37 -4.02 -2.60
C LEU A 90 8.76 -4.61 -2.84
N SER A 91 9.39 -4.28 -3.97
CA SER A 91 10.75 -4.70 -4.29
C SER A 91 11.73 -3.52 -4.29
N THR A 92 13.03 -3.82 -4.24
CA THR A 92 14.09 -2.80 -4.36
C THR A 92 14.07 -2.11 -5.72
N ALA A 93 13.63 -2.80 -6.78
CA ALA A 93 13.46 -2.21 -8.11
C ALA A 93 12.41 -1.09 -8.12
N ASP A 94 11.35 -1.23 -7.32
CA ASP A 94 10.30 -0.21 -7.23
C ASP A 94 10.76 1.04 -6.48
N LEU A 95 11.73 0.88 -5.57
CA LEU A 95 12.41 2.00 -4.91
C LEU A 95 13.44 2.69 -5.82
N ALA A 96 14.03 1.95 -6.77
CA ALA A 96 14.96 2.48 -7.76
C ALA A 96 14.26 3.13 -8.96
N ALA A 97 12.96 2.88 -9.14
CA ALA A 97 12.18 3.41 -10.25
C ALA A 97 12.12 4.96 -10.24
N PRO A 98 11.89 5.59 -11.41
CA PRO A 98 11.66 7.03 -11.50
C PRO A 98 10.47 7.45 -10.64
N THR A 99 10.68 8.46 -9.78
CA THR A 99 9.65 8.95 -8.87
C THR A 99 8.50 9.62 -9.64
N PRO A 100 7.25 9.17 -9.49
CA PRO A 100 6.10 9.86 -10.09
C PRO A 100 5.94 11.27 -9.53
N SER A 101 5.54 12.24 -10.36
CA SER A 101 5.35 13.64 -9.96
C SER A 101 4.34 13.79 -8.82
N TRP A 102 4.63 14.65 -7.84
CA TRP A 102 3.81 14.86 -6.65
C TRP A 102 2.40 15.39 -6.96
N SER A 103 2.29 16.42 -7.78
CA SER A 103 1.00 17.06 -8.07
C SER A 103 0.12 16.18 -8.97
N LEU A 104 0.57 15.94 -10.20
CA LEU A 104 -0.27 15.36 -11.25
C LEU A 104 -0.40 13.83 -11.13
N ALA A 105 0.61 13.15 -10.60
CA ALA A 105 0.65 11.69 -10.56
C ALA A 105 0.43 11.10 -9.16
N PHE A 106 0.89 11.75 -8.09
CA PHE A 106 0.71 11.23 -6.72
C PHE A 106 -0.57 11.72 -6.06
N VAL A 107 -0.84 13.04 -6.10
CA VAL A 107 -2.13 13.60 -5.64
C VAL A 107 -3.19 13.45 -6.74
N GLY A 108 -2.81 13.64 -8.00
CA GLY A 108 -3.76 13.62 -9.12
C GLY A 108 -4.45 14.97 -9.32
N PRO A 109 -5.10 15.17 -10.48
CA PRO A 109 -5.89 16.37 -10.72
C PRO A 109 -7.02 16.49 -9.68
N PRO A 110 -7.37 17.72 -9.27
CA PRO A 110 -8.41 17.95 -8.27
C PRO A 110 -9.77 17.42 -8.76
N GLY A 111 -10.43 16.60 -7.94
CA GLY A 111 -11.77 16.06 -8.20
C GLY A 111 -11.90 14.54 -8.05
N ALA A 112 -13.13 14.03 -8.18
CA ALA A 112 -13.50 12.61 -7.99
C ALA A 112 -12.97 11.66 -9.08
N ALA A 113 -12.22 12.17 -10.06
CA ALA A 113 -11.65 11.35 -11.12
C ALA A 113 -10.57 10.39 -10.58
N SER A 114 -9.71 10.87 -9.66
CA SER A 114 -8.53 10.14 -9.17
C SER A 114 -8.79 9.21 -7.98
N TYR A 115 -9.83 9.51 -7.19
CA TYR A 115 -10.15 8.81 -5.95
C TYR A 115 -11.56 8.22 -5.98
N SER A 116 -11.75 7.07 -5.32
CA SER A 116 -13.08 6.47 -5.10
C SER A 116 -13.03 5.52 -3.93
N TRP A 117 -14.15 5.35 -3.24
CA TRP A 117 -14.28 4.28 -2.26
C TRP A 117 -14.16 2.91 -2.94
N PRO A 118 -13.36 1.96 -2.40
CA PRO A 118 -13.31 0.61 -2.94
C PRO A 118 -14.64 -0.13 -2.64
N PRO A 119 -15.35 -0.65 -3.66
CA PRO A 119 -16.58 -1.41 -3.45
C PRO A 119 -16.35 -2.75 -2.73
N THR A 120 -15.16 -3.36 -2.83
CA THR A 120 -14.85 -4.65 -2.18
C THR A 120 -13.55 -4.63 -1.37
N PRO A 121 -13.45 -5.47 -0.31
CA PRO A 121 -12.21 -5.64 0.45
C PRO A 121 -11.02 -6.09 -0.41
N THR A 122 -11.25 -6.98 -1.37
CA THR A 122 -10.27 -7.46 -2.35
C THR A 122 -9.73 -6.31 -3.20
N GLN A 123 -10.61 -5.47 -3.74
CA GLN A 123 -10.19 -4.30 -4.51
C GLN A 123 -9.43 -3.29 -3.65
N ALA A 124 -9.83 -3.07 -2.40
CA ALA A 124 -9.10 -2.21 -1.46
C ALA A 124 -7.66 -2.70 -1.27
N ARG A 125 -7.47 -4.01 -1.05
CA ARG A 125 -6.13 -4.62 -0.91
C ARG A 125 -5.29 -4.51 -2.17
N LEU A 126 -5.89 -4.75 -3.34
CA LEU A 126 -5.21 -4.61 -4.64
C LEU A 126 -4.76 -3.17 -4.89
N ARG A 127 -5.63 -2.19 -4.61
CA ARG A 127 -5.29 -0.76 -4.70
C ARG A 127 -4.13 -0.41 -3.79
N VAL A 128 -4.15 -0.86 -2.53
CA VAL A 128 -3.05 -0.61 -1.60
C VAL A 128 -1.75 -1.19 -2.12
N GLN A 129 -1.70 -2.47 -2.50
CA GLN A 129 -0.46 -3.10 -2.96
C GLN A 129 0.13 -2.42 -4.19
N GLU A 130 -0.69 -2.11 -5.19
CA GLU A 130 -0.21 -1.49 -6.42
C GLU A 130 0.20 -0.03 -6.21
N ASN A 131 -0.59 0.75 -5.45
CA ASN A 131 -0.26 2.15 -5.20
C ASN A 131 0.94 2.30 -4.27
N VAL A 132 1.09 1.46 -3.24
CA VAL A 132 2.28 1.45 -2.37
C VAL A 132 3.54 1.14 -3.18
N ARG A 133 3.46 0.16 -4.07
CA ARG A 133 4.55 -0.17 -4.99
C ARG A 133 4.90 1.01 -5.90
N ARG A 134 3.91 1.56 -6.60
CA ARG A 134 4.09 2.63 -7.60
C ARG A 134 4.58 3.95 -7.00
N TYR A 135 4.14 4.28 -5.79
CA TYR A 135 4.44 5.56 -5.15
C TYR A 135 5.34 5.40 -3.92
N ALA A 136 6.11 4.31 -3.82
CA ALA A 136 6.92 3.98 -2.66
C ALA A 136 7.82 5.14 -2.19
N ARG A 137 8.52 5.80 -3.14
CA ARG A 137 9.37 6.96 -2.85
C ARG A 137 8.60 8.19 -2.39
N ASN A 138 7.39 8.41 -2.92
CA ASN A 138 6.53 9.52 -2.49
C ASN A 138 6.00 9.28 -1.09
N TYR A 139 5.63 8.05 -0.74
CA TYR A 139 5.27 7.70 0.64
C TYR A 139 6.46 7.82 1.59
N ALA A 140 7.67 7.39 1.19
CA ALA A 140 8.86 7.57 2.00
C ALA A 140 9.15 9.06 2.27
N ALA A 141 9.08 9.89 1.25
CA ALA A 141 9.25 11.33 1.40
C ALA A 141 8.11 11.99 2.20
N LEU A 142 6.86 11.52 2.07
CA LEU A 142 5.74 11.95 2.91
C LEU A 142 6.00 11.59 4.38
N THR A 143 6.51 10.39 4.67
CA THR A 143 6.89 9.97 6.03
C THR A 143 7.96 10.87 6.61
N ILE A 144 8.99 11.23 5.82
CA ILE A 144 10.04 12.17 6.24
C ILE A 144 9.44 13.55 6.52
N LEU A 145 8.55 14.04 5.66
CA LEU A 145 7.88 15.32 5.86
C LEU A 145 7.02 15.32 7.13
N VAL A 146 6.22 14.29 7.36
CA VAL A 146 5.41 14.14 8.56
C VAL A 146 6.31 14.07 9.81
N PHE A 147 7.41 13.32 9.75
CA PHE A 147 8.39 13.27 10.83
C PHE A 147 9.00 14.64 11.12
N ALA A 148 9.39 15.39 10.09
CA ALA A 148 9.90 16.76 10.24
C ALA A 148 8.85 17.69 10.87
N CYS A 149 7.58 17.58 10.47
CA CYS A 149 6.47 18.31 11.07
C CYS A 149 6.25 17.94 12.54
N CYS A 150 6.35 16.65 12.89
CA CYS A 150 6.27 16.18 14.28
C CYS A 150 7.41 16.77 15.13
N LEU A 151 8.65 16.73 14.63
CA LEU A 151 9.81 17.32 15.32
C LEU A 151 9.67 18.83 15.47
N TYR A 152 9.16 19.54 14.46
CA TYR A 152 8.90 20.98 14.55
C TYR A 152 7.91 21.34 15.66
N ARG A 153 6.88 20.50 15.86
CA ARG A 153 5.91 20.67 16.94
C ARG A 153 6.44 20.24 18.32
N MET A 154 7.54 19.49 18.37
CA MET A 154 8.11 18.91 19.59
C MET A 154 9.59 19.30 19.76
N PRO A 155 9.89 20.53 20.24
CA PRO A 155 11.26 21.04 20.30
C PRO A 155 12.19 20.19 21.19
N MET A 156 11.66 19.59 22.27
CA MET A 156 12.45 18.67 23.10
C MET A 156 12.87 17.41 22.33
N ALA A 157 11.99 16.86 21.50
CA ALA A 157 12.30 15.70 20.67
C ALA A 157 13.37 16.04 19.61
N LEU A 158 13.30 17.24 19.03
CA LEU A 158 14.32 17.74 18.13
C LEU A 158 15.69 17.84 18.81
N LEU A 159 15.75 18.40 20.02
CA LEU A 159 16.98 18.45 20.82
C LEU A 159 17.50 17.05 21.14
N GLY A 160 16.62 16.12 21.51
CA GLY A 160 16.99 14.72 21.75
C GLY A 160 17.57 14.04 20.51
N MET A 161 17.01 14.31 19.33
CA MET A 161 17.52 13.81 18.05
C MET A 161 18.91 14.38 17.76
N LEU A 162 19.10 15.70 17.87
CA LEU A 162 20.40 16.35 17.66
C LEU A 162 21.45 15.86 18.67
N ALA A 163 21.09 15.74 19.95
CA ALA A 163 21.98 15.22 20.99
C ALA A 163 22.35 13.75 20.72
N SER A 164 21.40 12.92 20.27
CA SER A 164 21.70 11.54 19.90
C SER A 164 22.68 11.45 18.73
N LEU A 165 22.53 12.29 17.70
CA LEU A 165 23.50 12.38 16.61
C LEU A 165 24.89 12.78 17.12
N ALA A 166 24.96 13.79 17.99
CA ALA A 166 26.21 14.24 18.58
C ALA A 166 26.91 13.14 19.40
N VAL A 167 26.15 12.33 20.16
CA VAL A 167 26.69 11.17 20.89
C VAL A 167 27.32 10.16 19.93
N TRP A 168 26.64 9.82 18.83
CA TRP A 168 27.14 8.83 17.87
C TRP A 168 28.32 9.35 17.05
N GLU A 169 28.32 10.62 16.66
CA GLU A 169 29.48 11.26 16.01
C GLU A 169 30.67 11.37 16.96
N GLY A 170 30.43 11.68 18.24
CA GLY A 170 31.48 11.69 19.27
C GLY A 170 32.09 10.30 19.48
N VAL A 171 31.26 9.25 19.53
CA VAL A 171 31.71 7.86 19.60
C VAL A 171 32.56 7.48 18.39
N ARG A 172 32.10 7.83 17.19
CA ARG A 172 32.84 7.59 15.94
C ARG A 172 34.19 8.29 15.98
N TYR A 173 34.22 9.57 16.33
CA TYR A 173 35.43 10.36 16.46
C TYR A 173 36.41 9.73 17.47
N CYS A 174 35.96 9.39 18.67
CA CYS A 174 36.81 8.76 19.69
C CYS A 174 37.40 7.43 19.21
N ARG A 175 36.58 6.60 18.55
CA ARG A 175 37.00 5.29 18.04
C ARG A 175 38.08 5.42 16.98
N ASP A 176 37.91 6.37 16.06
CA ASP A 176 38.81 6.59 14.94
C ASP A 176 40.10 7.30 15.41
N HIS A 177 39.98 8.34 16.25
CA HIS A 177 41.11 9.13 16.76
C HIS A 177 42.09 8.30 17.59
N TRP A 178 41.58 7.38 18.43
CA TRP A 178 42.40 6.54 19.30
C TRP A 178 42.72 5.16 18.70
N GLY A 179 42.16 4.82 17.54
CA GLY A 179 42.30 3.48 16.94
C GLY A 179 41.78 2.37 17.86
N LEU A 180 40.70 2.64 18.60
CA LEU A 180 40.19 1.76 19.67
C LEU A 180 39.80 0.37 19.16
N THR A 181 39.42 0.25 17.88
CA THR A 181 39.07 -1.03 17.24
C THR A 181 40.22 -2.02 17.18
N THR A 182 41.44 -1.55 16.91
CA THR A 182 42.62 -2.41 16.78
C THR A 182 43.43 -2.48 18.06
N ARG A 183 43.50 -1.38 18.83
CA ARG A 183 44.32 -1.31 20.04
C ARG A 183 43.64 -1.86 21.29
N ALA A 184 42.33 -1.66 21.45
CA ALA A 184 41.61 -2.00 22.68
C ALA A 184 40.13 -2.32 22.41
N PRO A 185 39.82 -3.49 21.82
CA PRO A 185 38.46 -3.82 21.40
C PRO A 185 37.45 -3.85 22.55
N GLY A 186 37.87 -4.24 23.77
CA GLY A 186 37.00 -4.20 24.95
C GLY A 186 36.56 -2.78 25.34
N VAL A 187 37.45 -1.80 25.24
CA VAL A 187 37.13 -0.38 25.50
C VAL A 187 36.20 0.16 24.42
N ALA A 188 36.44 -0.20 23.16
CA ALA A 188 35.55 0.18 22.05
C ALA A 188 34.12 -0.34 22.27
N GLN A 189 33.99 -1.58 22.75
CA GLN A 189 32.69 -2.19 23.04
C GLN A 189 32.01 -1.57 24.27
N ALA A 190 32.75 -1.30 25.35
CA ALA A 190 32.23 -0.58 26.51
C ALA A 190 31.70 0.81 26.12
N LEU A 191 32.43 1.54 25.28
CA LEU A 191 32.03 2.86 24.79
C LEU A 191 30.76 2.79 23.93
N LEU A 192 30.59 1.76 23.09
CA LEU A 192 29.35 1.52 22.36
C LEU A 192 28.16 1.25 23.29
N HIS A 193 28.34 0.46 24.35
CA HIS A 193 27.28 0.21 25.33
C HIS A 193 26.90 1.47 26.11
N CYS A 194 27.89 2.26 26.53
CA CYS A 194 27.62 3.57 27.15
C CYS A 194 26.84 4.49 26.21
N ALA A 195 27.20 4.54 24.92
CA ALA A 195 26.48 5.32 23.92
C ALA A 195 25.05 4.84 23.69
N GLN A 196 24.81 3.53 23.68
CA GLN A 196 23.46 2.94 23.61
C GLN A 196 22.61 3.35 24.81
N ILE A 197 23.15 3.26 26.03
CA ILE A 197 22.45 3.66 27.27
C ILE A 197 22.15 5.16 27.23
N ALA A 198 23.14 5.99 26.90
CA ALA A 198 22.97 7.44 26.78
C ALA A 198 21.89 7.79 25.74
N THR A 199 21.91 7.12 24.59
CA THR A 199 20.88 7.30 23.55
C THR A 199 19.50 6.92 24.09
N ALA A 200 19.35 5.79 24.79
CA ALA A 200 18.07 5.37 25.35
C ALA A 200 17.52 6.38 26.36
N ILE A 201 18.38 6.93 27.24
CA ILE A 201 18.01 7.98 28.20
C ILE A 201 17.56 9.24 27.45
N LEU A 202 18.32 9.69 26.45
CA LEU A 202 17.96 10.85 25.63
C LEU A 202 16.61 10.63 24.92
N LEU A 203 16.39 9.47 24.31
CA LEU A 203 15.12 9.15 23.65
C LEU A 203 13.92 9.26 24.60
N TYR A 204 14.10 8.81 25.84
CA TYR A 204 13.07 8.85 26.86
C TYR A 204 12.83 10.28 27.39
N VAL A 205 13.87 10.95 27.89
CA VAL A 205 13.76 12.28 28.51
C VAL A 205 13.31 13.35 27.51
N CYS A 206 13.77 13.26 26.26
CA CYS A 206 13.41 14.21 25.22
C CYS A 206 12.06 13.91 24.54
N ASN A 207 11.33 12.88 24.98
CA ASN A 207 10.04 12.47 24.39
C ASN A 207 10.14 12.12 22.89
N LEU A 208 11.31 11.74 22.38
CA LEU A 208 11.50 11.41 20.97
C LEU A 208 10.67 10.19 20.55
N GLN A 209 10.39 9.30 21.51
CA GLN A 209 9.51 8.15 21.31
C GLN A 209 8.12 8.55 20.81
N PHE A 210 7.51 9.57 21.41
CA PHE A 210 6.19 10.05 21.00
C PHE A 210 6.23 10.64 19.59
N ALA A 211 7.26 11.44 19.27
CA ALA A 211 7.43 11.99 17.93
C ALA A 211 7.56 10.87 16.86
N LEU A 212 8.30 9.81 17.16
CA LEU A 212 8.44 8.64 16.28
C LEU A 212 7.11 7.88 16.14
N VAL A 213 6.40 7.63 17.24
CA VAL A 213 5.10 6.94 17.22
C VAL A 213 4.08 7.74 16.40
N TYR A 214 3.99 9.05 16.61
CA TYR A 214 3.09 9.90 15.83
C TYR A 214 3.49 9.94 14.36
N ALA A 215 4.77 10.10 14.06
CA ALA A 215 5.24 10.14 12.68
C ALA A 215 4.97 8.83 11.95
N ILE A 216 5.29 7.69 12.55
CA ILE A 216 5.04 6.36 11.96
C ILE A 216 3.55 6.11 11.81
N GLY A 217 2.76 6.32 12.87
CA GLY A 217 1.32 6.07 12.87
C GLY A 217 0.56 6.94 11.88
N LEU A 218 0.82 8.25 11.89
CA LEU A 218 0.18 9.19 10.97
C LEU A 218 0.58 8.92 9.52
N SER A 219 1.87 8.68 9.26
CA SER A 219 2.35 8.37 7.89
C SER A 219 1.75 7.06 7.37
N TYR A 220 1.66 6.04 8.22
CA TYR A 220 1.03 4.77 7.88
C TYR A 220 -0.46 4.95 7.54
N ALA A 221 -1.21 5.70 8.38
CA ALA A 221 -2.62 5.97 8.15
C ALA A 221 -2.84 6.75 6.84
N LEU A 222 -2.04 7.80 6.60
CA LEU A 222 -2.10 8.58 5.35
C LEU A 222 -1.78 7.72 4.13
N MET A 223 -0.74 6.87 4.22
CA MET A 223 -0.39 5.93 3.15
C MET A 223 -1.54 4.97 2.87
N MET A 224 -2.09 4.31 3.89
CA MET A 224 -3.17 3.32 3.72
C MET A 224 -4.44 3.95 3.18
N LEU A 225 -4.81 5.14 3.65
CA LEU A 225 -5.96 5.89 3.16
C LEU A 225 -5.75 6.32 1.71
N HIS A 226 -4.61 6.93 1.41
CA HIS A 226 -4.29 7.38 0.06
C HIS A 226 -4.25 6.21 -0.93
N ALA A 227 -3.59 5.10 -0.54
CA ALA A 227 -3.40 3.95 -1.40
C ALA A 227 -4.69 3.15 -1.65
N SER A 228 -5.60 3.08 -0.66
CA SER A 228 -6.89 2.39 -0.83
C SER A 228 -7.91 3.19 -1.64
N LEU A 229 -7.93 4.52 -1.46
CA LEU A 229 -8.86 5.41 -2.18
C LEU A 229 -8.41 5.72 -3.60
N ARG A 230 -7.10 5.73 -3.87
CA ARG A 230 -6.57 6.04 -5.21
C ARG A 230 -6.92 4.91 -6.18
N LYS A 231 -7.58 5.26 -7.28
CA LYS A 231 -7.92 4.29 -8.34
C LYS A 231 -6.64 3.73 -8.94
N LEU A 232 -6.70 2.46 -9.36
CA LEU A 232 -5.64 1.85 -10.15
C LEU A 232 -5.54 2.64 -11.46
N THR A 233 -4.44 3.37 -11.64
CA THR A 233 -4.22 4.10 -12.90
C THR A 233 -4.04 3.03 -13.98
N PRO A 234 -4.78 3.07 -15.09
CA PRO A 234 -4.61 2.08 -16.15
C PRO A 234 -3.14 2.08 -16.58
N SER A 235 -2.55 0.89 -16.67
CA SER A 235 -1.18 0.74 -17.13
C SER A 235 -1.07 1.38 -18.50
N SER A 236 -0.15 2.33 -18.65
CA SER A 236 0.16 2.98 -19.91
C SER A 236 0.85 1.97 -20.85
N LEU A 237 0.11 0.98 -21.33
CA LEU A 237 0.43 0.35 -22.59
C LEU A 237 -0.29 1.17 -23.67
N PRO A 238 0.37 1.53 -24.78
CA PRO A 238 -0.33 2.17 -25.88
C PRO A 238 -1.43 1.22 -26.33
N ASP A 239 -2.67 1.71 -26.35
CA ASP A 239 -3.77 0.97 -26.95
C ASP A 239 -3.40 0.63 -28.40
N PRO A 240 -3.26 -0.66 -28.76
CA PRO A 240 -2.94 -1.05 -30.14
C PRO A 240 -4.00 -0.55 -31.13
N SER A 241 -5.21 -0.21 -30.67
CA SER A 241 -6.27 0.36 -31.52
C SER A 241 -5.91 1.75 -32.06
N ASN A 242 -5.13 2.54 -31.31
CA ASN A 242 -4.82 3.93 -31.68
C ASN A 242 -3.66 4.03 -32.71
N LYS A 243 -2.89 2.95 -32.89
CA LYS A 243 -1.84 2.89 -33.93
C LYS A 243 -2.44 2.74 -35.33
N ASN A 244 -3.56 2.04 -35.46
CA ASN A 244 -4.23 1.82 -36.75
C ASN A 244 -4.98 3.05 -37.28
N ARG A 245 -5.45 3.95 -36.40
CA ARG A 245 -6.17 5.16 -36.83
C ARG A 245 -5.23 6.24 -37.40
N ARG A 246 -3.95 6.22 -37.03
CA ARG A 246 -2.92 7.16 -37.52
C ARG A 246 -2.27 6.73 -38.83
N ALA A 247 -2.55 5.51 -39.31
CA ALA A 247 -1.94 4.93 -40.51
C ALA A 247 -2.90 4.85 -41.71
N GLN A 248 -4.10 5.44 -41.64
CA GLN A 248 -4.95 5.63 -42.82
C GLN A 248 -4.51 6.92 -43.55
N PRO A 249 -3.79 6.83 -44.69
CA PRO A 249 -3.66 7.99 -45.55
C PRO A 249 -5.05 8.36 -46.08
N ARG A 250 -5.39 9.65 -45.98
CA ARG A 250 -6.53 10.24 -46.70
C ARG A 250 -6.37 9.88 -48.19
N ARG A 251 -7.21 8.98 -48.69
CA ARG A 251 -7.42 8.84 -50.13
C ARG A 251 -8.25 10.04 -50.59
N SER A 252 -7.60 10.93 -51.33
CA SER A 252 -8.21 11.84 -52.30
C SER A 252 -8.69 11.06 -53.51
#